data_AF-G5AAS0-F1
#
_entry.id   AF-G5AAS0-F1
#
_cell.length_a   1.000
_cell.length_b   1.000
_cell.length_c   1.000
_cell.angle_alpha   90.00
_cell.angle_beta   90.00
_cell.angle_gamma   90.00
#
_symmetry.space_group_name_H-M   'P 1'
#
loop_
_entity.id
_entity.type
_entity.pdbx_description
1 polymer ?
#
loop_
_entity_poly.entity_id
_entity_poly.type
_entity_poly.pdbx_seq_one_letter_code
_entity_poly.pdbx_strand_id
1 'polypeptide(L)'
;LKQLRKVEEQRLKDLPKMGSVTKRTPDGMRREIEPYPGMKVAPTLTSNIGRADQRFTADGGRMTECAVVTRPKSEGGGFLLISTSKLDRQEFTLPKGGWDHGESVHRATRREVREEGGV
;
A
#
# COMPACT_ATOMS: atom_id res chain seq x y z
N LEU A 1 10.13 22.08 -1.55
CA LEU A 1 10.06 22.49 -0.13
C LEU A 1 8.64 22.76 0.38
N LYS A 2 7.81 23.60 -0.27
CA LYS A 2 6.43 23.89 0.19
C LYS A 2 5.52 22.66 0.30
N GLN A 3 5.58 21.70 -0.63
CA GLN A 3 4.80 20.47 -0.58
C GLN A 3 5.19 19.57 0.60
N LEU A 4 6.49 19.38 0.84
CA LEU A 4 6.98 18.60 1.97
C LEU A 4 6.48 19.18 3.30
N ARG A 5 6.52 20.51 3.46
CA ARG A 5 6.00 21.17 4.66
C ARG A 5 4.49 20.93 4.85
N LYS A 6 3.68 21.01 3.79
CA LYS A 6 2.25 20.67 3.84
C LYS A 6 2.02 19.20 4.24
N VAL A 7 2.86 18.28 3.76
CA VAL A 7 2.78 16.86 4.15
C VAL A 7 3.11 16.68 5.63
N GLU A 8 4.13 17.35 6.16
CA GLU A 8 4.46 17.30 7.59
C GLU A 8 3.37 17.91 8.48
N GLU A 9 2.79 19.05 8.09
CA GLU A 9 1.64 19.66 8.76
C GLU A 9 0.43 18.73 8.77
N GLN A 10 0.22 17.98 7.69
CA GLN A 10 -0.86 17.00 7.58
C GLN A 10 -0.58 15.77 8.46
N ARG A 11 0.66 15.26 8.48
CA ARG A 11 1.10 14.16 9.35
C ARG A 11 0.87 14.46 10.83
N LEU A 12 1.15 15.70 11.25
CA LEU A 12 0.89 16.14 12.63
C LEU A 12 -0.60 16.08 12.99
N LYS A 13 -1.49 16.41 12.05
CA LYS A 13 -2.95 16.32 12.25
C LYS A 13 -3.45 14.87 12.27
N ASP A 14 -2.74 13.96 11.59
CA ASP A 14 -3.10 12.55 11.49
C ASP A 14 -2.56 11.70 12.66
N LEU A 15 -1.62 12.23 13.47
CA LEU A 15 -1.07 11.57 14.66
C LEU A 15 -2.13 10.96 15.60
N PRO A 16 -3.22 11.67 15.97
CA PRO A 16 -4.24 11.10 16.85
C PRO A 16 -4.97 9.90 16.24
N LYS A 17 -5.12 9.85 14.91
CA LYS A 17 -5.75 8.73 14.19
C LYS A 17 -4.80 7.55 13.98
N MET A 18 -3.48 7.76 14.06
CA MET A 18 -2.53 6.65 14.00
C MET A 18 -2.70 5.67 15.17
N GLY A 19 -3.17 6.14 16.33
CA GLY A 19 -3.48 5.29 17.49
C GLY A 19 -4.72 4.40 17.31
N SER A 20 -5.64 4.76 16.42
CA SER A 20 -6.84 3.96 16.10
C SER A 20 -6.61 2.90 15.02
N VAL A 21 -5.41 2.86 14.43
CA VAL A 21 -5.05 1.84 13.43
C VAL A 21 -4.67 0.55 14.12
N THR A 22 -5.53 -0.45 14.01
CA THR A 22 -5.22 -1.82 14.44
C THR A 22 -5.37 -2.77 13.27
N LYS A 23 -4.73 -3.94 13.35
CA LYS A 23 -4.95 -5.02 12.37
C LYS A 23 -6.39 -5.56 12.38
N ARG A 24 -7.20 -5.21 13.39
CA ARG A 24 -8.60 -5.61 13.53
C ARG A 24 -9.56 -4.60 12.89
N THR A 25 -9.14 -3.34 12.77
CA THR A 25 -9.93 -2.22 12.22
C THR A 25 -9.11 -1.53 11.13
N PRO A 26 -9.04 -2.11 9.91
CA PRO A 26 -8.21 -1.61 8.81
C PRO A 26 -8.66 -0.24 8.27
N ASP A 27 -9.83 0.22 8.68
CA ASP A 27 -10.48 1.46 8.32
C ASP A 27 -10.23 2.62 9.29
N GLY A 28 -9.44 2.43 10.35
CA GLY A 28 -9.20 3.45 11.39
C GLY A 28 -8.60 4.78 10.88
N MET A 29 -8.03 4.82 9.68
CA MET A 29 -7.56 6.05 9.02
C MET A 29 -8.60 6.72 8.13
N ARG A 30 -9.75 6.08 7.83
CA ARG A 30 -10.79 6.65 6.97
C ARG A 30 -11.36 7.92 7.61
N ARG A 31 -11.73 8.86 6.75
CA ARG A 31 -12.48 10.06 7.13
C ARG A 31 -13.88 9.90 6.59
N GLU A 32 -14.87 10.19 7.42
CA GLU A 32 -16.22 10.40 6.92
C GLU A 32 -16.22 11.65 6.04
N ILE A 33 -16.76 11.50 4.84
CA ILE A 33 -16.91 12.58 3.87
C ILE A 33 -18.40 12.63 3.55
N GLU A 34 -19.02 13.77 3.84
CA GLU A 34 -20.41 14.02 3.50
C GLU A 34 -20.61 13.99 1.97
N PRO A 35 -21.58 13.21 1.45
CA PRO A 35 -21.83 13.16 0.01
C PRO A 35 -22.20 14.52 -0.57
N TYR A 36 -21.65 14.86 -1.74
CA TYR A 36 -21.99 16.08 -2.48
C TYR A 36 -22.27 15.80 -3.97
N PRO A 37 -23.06 16.64 -4.66
CA PRO A 37 -23.40 16.42 -6.06
C PRO A 37 -22.16 16.30 -6.96
N GLY A 38 -22.10 15.24 -7.77
CA GLY A 38 -20.96 14.95 -8.65
C GLY A 38 -19.80 14.20 -7.99
N MET A 39 -19.90 13.82 -6.70
CA MET A 39 -18.90 13.00 -6.02
C MET A 39 -18.73 11.63 -6.69
N LYS A 40 -17.49 11.31 -7.08
CA LYS A 40 -17.13 9.95 -7.54
C LYS A 40 -16.64 9.14 -6.36
N VAL A 41 -17.29 8.01 -6.10
CA VAL A 41 -16.88 7.06 -5.07
C VAL A 41 -16.01 5.99 -5.71
N ALA A 42 -14.73 5.94 -5.32
CA ALA A 42 -13.87 4.83 -5.72
C ALA A 42 -14.39 3.54 -5.07
N PRO A 43 -14.37 2.39 -5.78
CA PRO A 43 -14.72 1.11 -5.18
C PRO A 43 -13.82 0.84 -3.96
N THR A 44 -14.39 0.26 -2.91
CA THR A 44 -13.61 -0.14 -1.75
C THR A 44 -12.68 -1.27 -2.15
N LEU A 45 -11.39 -0.99 -2.22
CA LEU A 45 -10.35 -2.01 -2.33
C LEU A 45 -10.06 -2.54 -0.93
N THR A 46 -10.02 -3.86 -0.80
CA THR A 46 -9.65 -4.56 0.44
C THR A 46 -8.36 -5.32 0.18
N SER A 47 -7.39 -5.17 1.08
CA SER A 47 -6.20 -6.03 1.06
C SER A 47 -6.51 -7.37 1.71
N ASN A 48 -5.82 -8.42 1.23
CA ASN A 48 -5.84 -9.72 1.90
C ASN A 48 -5.12 -9.57 3.25
N ILE A 49 -5.86 -9.76 4.35
CA ILE A 49 -5.32 -9.69 5.71
C ILE A 49 -5.08 -11.10 6.23
N GLY A 50 -3.84 -11.41 6.56
CA GLY A 50 -3.46 -12.68 7.17
C GLY A 50 -2.40 -13.43 6.36
N ARG A 51 -2.18 -14.68 6.76
CA ARG A 51 -1.19 -15.59 6.13
C ARG A 51 -1.74 -16.98 5.86
N ALA A 52 -3.03 -17.21 6.15
CA ALA A 52 -3.63 -18.54 6.09
C ALA A 52 -3.58 -19.12 4.67
N ASP A 53 -3.80 -18.26 3.67
CA ASP A 53 -3.82 -18.65 2.26
C ASP A 53 -2.48 -18.48 1.57
N GLN A 54 -1.42 -18.05 2.27
CA GLN A 54 -0.11 -17.83 1.66
C GLN A 54 0.64 -19.14 1.39
N ARG A 55 1.48 -19.12 0.37
CA ARG A 55 2.36 -20.23 -0.01
C ARG A 55 3.66 -20.20 0.80
N PHE A 56 4.13 -21.39 1.10
CA PHE A 56 5.38 -21.62 1.79
C PHE A 56 6.25 -22.57 0.97
N THR A 57 7.56 -22.36 1.01
CA THR A 57 8.57 -23.29 0.51
C THR A 57 8.63 -24.53 1.40
N ALA A 58 9.28 -25.60 0.95
CA ALA A 58 9.33 -26.87 1.67
C ALA A 58 9.98 -26.76 3.07
N ASP A 59 10.88 -25.80 3.26
CA ASP A 59 11.53 -25.44 4.52
C ASP A 59 10.71 -24.47 5.38
N GLY A 60 9.47 -24.14 4.98
CA GLY A 60 8.57 -23.25 5.72
C GLY A 60 8.82 -21.76 5.49
N GLY A 61 9.71 -21.40 4.56
CA GLY A 61 9.92 -20.02 4.13
C GLY A 61 8.70 -19.47 3.40
N ARG A 62 8.31 -18.23 3.66
CA ARG A 62 7.18 -17.62 2.94
C ARG A 62 7.60 -17.29 1.51
N MET A 63 6.79 -17.71 0.54
CA MET A 63 6.98 -17.27 -0.85
C MET A 63 6.46 -15.84 -1.01
N THR A 64 7.34 -14.96 -1.49
CA THR A 64 7.05 -13.54 -1.69
C THR A 64 7.54 -13.06 -3.03
N GLU A 65 6.82 -12.11 -3.59
CA GLU A 65 7.12 -11.39 -4.81
C GLU A 65 7.42 -9.93 -4.53
N CYS A 66 8.15 -9.30 -5.45
CA CYS A 66 8.53 -7.90 -5.38
C CYS A 66 8.54 -7.33 -6.79
N ALA A 67 7.90 -6.18 -6.98
CA ALA A 67 7.79 -5.52 -8.27
C ALA A 67 8.75 -4.34 -8.38
N VAL A 68 9.46 -4.24 -9.51
CA VAL A 68 10.16 -3.02 -9.91
C VAL A 68 9.31 -2.35 -10.98
N VAL A 69 8.50 -1.37 -10.58
CA VAL A 69 7.63 -0.63 -11.49
C VAL A 69 8.38 0.58 -12.02
N THR A 70 8.43 0.71 -13.35
CA THR A 70 9.13 1.81 -14.04
C THR A 70 8.14 2.67 -14.81
N ARG A 71 8.44 3.97 -14.87
CA ARG A 71 7.79 4.88 -15.81
C ARG A 71 8.65 5.00 -17.06
N PRO A 72 8.08 4.95 -18.28
CA PRO A 72 8.84 5.12 -19.52
C PRO A 72 9.65 6.42 -19.53
N LYS A 73 10.83 6.40 -20.15
CA LYS A 73 11.66 7.62 -20.29
C LYS A 73 10.94 8.76 -21.02
N SER A 74 10.08 8.43 -21.98
CA SER A 74 9.22 9.39 -22.71
C SER A 74 8.26 10.14 -21.80
N GLU A 75 7.91 9.58 -20.63
CA GLU A 75 7.03 10.18 -19.62
C GLU A 75 7.81 10.73 -18.41
N GLY A 76 9.12 10.95 -18.59
CA GLY A 76 10.01 11.50 -17.57
C GLY A 76 10.75 10.46 -16.73
N GLY A 77 10.58 9.17 -17.00
CA GLY A 77 11.35 8.10 -16.35
C GLY A 77 11.09 7.93 -14.84
N GLY A 78 11.69 6.91 -14.23
CA GLY A 78 11.70 6.72 -12.76
C GLY A 78 11.14 5.38 -12.29
N PHE A 79 11.20 5.18 -10.97
CA PHE A 79 10.75 3.97 -10.29
C PHE A 79 9.69 4.31 -9.24
N LEU A 80 8.73 3.40 -9.05
CA LEU A 80 7.79 3.49 -7.93
C LEU A 80 8.45 3.00 -6.65
N LEU A 81 8.43 3.82 -5.61
CA LEU A 81 8.83 3.48 -4.26
C LEU A 81 7.72 3.86 -3.28
N ILE A 82 7.51 3.03 -2.28
CA ILE A 82 6.54 3.24 -1.21
C ILE A 82 7.28 3.73 0.02
N SER A 83 6.90 4.91 0.51
CA SER A 83 7.38 5.41 1.81
C SER A 83 6.67 4.64 2.91
N THR A 84 7.42 4.03 3.81
CA THR A 84 6.83 3.40 5.00
C THR A 84 6.17 4.46 5.90
N SER A 85 5.11 4.07 6.61
CA SER A 85 4.41 4.93 7.58
C SER A 85 5.13 5.04 8.93
N LYS A 86 6.23 4.28 9.13
CA LYS A 86 7.08 4.36 10.32
C LYS A 86 7.97 5.58 10.25
N LEU A 87 7.59 6.61 11.01
CA LEU A 87 8.21 7.94 11.01
C LEU A 87 9.70 7.91 11.42
N ASP A 88 10.11 6.91 12.20
CA ASP A 88 11.48 6.78 12.72
C ASP A 88 12.47 6.21 11.71
N ARG A 89 12.01 5.61 10.61
CA ARG A 89 12.89 4.84 9.71
C ARG A 89 13.09 5.44 8.33
N GLN A 90 12.24 6.34 7.86
CA GLN A 90 12.30 6.94 6.49
C GLN A 90 12.70 5.90 5.41
N GLU A 91 12.20 4.67 5.55
CA GLU A 91 12.53 3.57 4.67
C GLU A 91 11.62 3.63 3.44
N PHE A 92 12.21 3.43 2.27
CA PHE A 92 11.51 3.21 1.02
C PHE A 92 11.51 1.72 0.69
N THR A 93 10.37 1.21 0.26
CA THR A 93 10.22 -0.18 -0.17
C THR A 93 9.65 -0.26 -1.57
N LEU A 94 9.94 -1.36 -2.25
CA LEU A 94 9.23 -1.74 -3.47
C LEU A 94 7.87 -2.35 -3.11
N PRO A 95 6.86 -2.28 -4.02
CA PRO A 95 5.62 -3.03 -3.86
C PRO A 95 5.92 -4.53 -3.76
N LYS A 96 5.48 -5.17 -2.69
CA LYS A 96 5.83 -6.57 -2.41
C LYS A 96 4.79 -7.26 -1.53
N GLY A 97 4.62 -8.56 -1.76
CA GLY A 97 3.56 -9.33 -1.11
C GLY A 97 3.92 -10.77 -0.83
N GLY A 98 2.95 -11.48 -0.26
CA GLY A 98 2.98 -12.92 -0.16
C GLY A 98 2.16 -13.54 -1.28
N TRP A 99 2.62 -14.68 -1.76
CA TRP A 99 1.96 -15.38 -2.85
C TRP A 99 0.84 -16.28 -2.32
N ASP A 100 -0.41 -16.08 -2.73
CA ASP A 100 -1.55 -16.87 -2.24
C ASP A 100 -1.72 -18.23 -2.96
N HIS A 101 -2.40 -19.19 -2.34
CA HIS A 101 -2.73 -20.48 -2.94
C HIS A 101 -3.58 -20.31 -4.21
N GLY A 102 -3.31 -21.12 -5.24
CA GLY A 102 -3.98 -21.00 -6.54
C GLY A 102 -3.61 -19.76 -7.37
N GLU A 103 -2.70 -18.90 -6.88
CA GLU A 103 -2.19 -17.74 -7.63
C GLU A 103 -0.94 -18.05 -8.49
N SER A 104 -0.73 -17.33 -9.59
CA SER A 104 0.56 -17.30 -10.31
C SER A 104 1.42 -16.12 -9.83
N VAL A 105 2.75 -16.20 -9.90
CA VAL A 105 3.63 -15.11 -9.42
C VAL A 105 3.30 -13.78 -10.10
N HIS A 106 2.92 -13.83 -11.38
CA HIS A 106 2.48 -12.66 -12.15
C HIS A 106 1.17 -12.07 -11.62
N ARG A 107 0.21 -12.92 -11.23
CA ARG A 107 -1.08 -12.45 -10.69
C ARG A 107 -0.89 -11.84 -9.29
N ALA A 108 -0.07 -12.47 -8.44
CA ALA A 108 0.31 -11.90 -7.14
C ALA A 108 0.98 -10.54 -7.29
N THR A 109 1.99 -10.46 -8.17
CA THR A 109 2.72 -9.21 -8.43
C THR A 109 1.78 -8.09 -8.89
N ARG A 110 0.84 -8.38 -9.81
CA ARG A 110 -0.14 -7.39 -10.28
C ARG A 110 -1.10 -6.95 -9.18
N ARG A 111 -1.51 -7.87 -8.31
CA ARG A 111 -2.38 -7.57 -7.18
C ARG A 111 -1.67 -6.62 -6.21
N GLU A 112 -0.45 -6.92 -5.81
CA GLU A 112 0.33 -6.08 -4.89
C GLU A 112 0.65 -4.68 -5.45
N VAL A 113 1.00 -4.59 -6.73
CA VAL A 113 1.24 -3.28 -7.37
C VAL A 113 -0.02 -2.40 -7.35
N ARG A 114 -1.21 -2.99 -7.52
CA ARG A 114 -2.48 -2.27 -7.43
C ARG A 114 -2.84 -1.91 -5.99
N GLU A 115 -2.68 -2.84 -5.06
CA GLU A 115 -3.03 -2.63 -3.65
C GLU A 115 -2.11 -1.62 -2.96
N GLU A 116 -0.80 -1.77 -3.10
CA GLU A 116 0.18 -0.92 -2.41
C GLU A 116 0.60 0.31 -3.24
N GLY A 117 0.68 0.15 -4.57
CA GLY A 117 1.16 1.18 -5.49
C GLY A 117 0.07 2.01 -6.16
N GLY A 118 -1.18 1.53 -6.17
CA GLY A 118 -2.31 2.20 -6.81
C GLY A 118 -2.24 2.28 -8.34
N VAL A 119 -1.41 1.44 -8.98
CA VAL A 119 -1.18 1.43 -10.45
C VAL A 119 -1.50 0.09 -11.10
#